data_AF-A0A8J6HEK3-F1
#
_entry.id   AF-A0A8J6HEK3-F1
#
_cell.length_a   1.000
_cell.length_b   1.000
_cell.length_c   1.000
_cell.angle_alpha   90.00
_cell.angle_beta   90.00
_cell.angle_gamma   90.00
#
_symmetry.space_group_name_H-M   'P 1'
#
loop_
_entity.id
_entity.type
_entity.pdbx_description
1 polymer ?
#
loop_
_entity_poly.entity_id
_entity_poly.type
_entity_poly.pdbx_seq_one_letter_code
_entity_poly.pdbx_strand_id
1 'polypeptide(L)'
;MLLLKCAIFLTVITSLLGEGCDKNGIIIYEDLGCTPHYDEGNDCPSKYTCEGLEPSSTSCYFQGKAYQDGEPVEDDLLSRSCNVGCFCSVEEKPGFVCAILDCPEWLGVRIEPGCYRNYTLENCCSVGEICPPFDQIEKCVVDGEEYREGEMFYVEKSCLNCVCRKGFKGKFEEPFCTRRKCGQQLRYADKIERHCAPFYGVDSDNDVVCCPEVDLFILADGTEGGESEAEADSCKFGEMSFKVGQEFEKFMFADNYGKTHEKVKCKCVTPPLMKCIKG
;
A
#
# COMPACT_ATOMS: atom_id res chain seq x y z
N MET A 1 -54.38 -3.98 6.30
CA MET A 1 -52.99 -4.48 6.47
C MET A 1 -52.12 -3.85 5.38
N LEU A 2 -51.57 -2.66 5.65
CA LEU A 2 -50.52 -2.06 4.83
C LEU A 2 -49.19 -2.58 5.36
N LEU A 3 -48.49 -3.39 4.56
CA LEU A 3 -47.12 -3.83 4.87
C LEU A 3 -46.15 -2.73 4.43
N LEU A 4 -45.61 -2.02 5.42
CA LEU A 4 -44.54 -1.04 5.24
C LEU A 4 -43.23 -1.81 4.94
N LYS A 5 -42.78 -1.79 3.69
CA LYS A 5 -41.46 -2.32 3.31
C LYS A 5 -40.40 -1.30 3.72
N CYS A 6 -39.71 -1.54 4.84
CA CYS A 6 -38.47 -0.84 5.18
C CYS A 6 -37.39 -1.23 4.17
N ALA A 7 -37.06 -0.30 3.27
CA ALA A 7 -35.84 -0.37 2.49
C ALA A 7 -34.67 0.01 3.42
N ILE A 8 -33.85 -0.97 3.77
CA ILE A 8 -32.58 -0.74 4.47
C ILE A 8 -31.61 -0.19 3.43
N PHE A 9 -31.39 1.12 3.45
CA PHE A 9 -30.27 1.73 2.74
C PHE A 9 -28.99 1.35 3.49
N LEU A 10 -28.18 0.45 2.91
CA LEU A 10 -26.78 0.31 3.30
C LEU A 10 -26.07 1.59 2.87
N THR A 11 -25.88 2.53 3.79
CA THR A 11 -24.92 3.61 3.62
C THR A 11 -23.53 2.99 3.73
N VAL A 12 -22.89 2.74 2.58
CA VAL A 12 -21.44 2.57 2.52
C VAL A 12 -20.86 3.92 2.94
N ILE A 13 -20.51 4.04 4.21
CA ILE A 13 -19.71 5.15 4.69
C ILE A 13 -18.31 4.87 4.16
N THR A 14 -17.99 5.43 2.99
CA THR A 14 -16.59 5.69 2.63
C THR A 14 -16.09 6.66 3.68
N SER A 15 -15.44 6.13 4.71
CA SER A 15 -14.67 6.93 5.65
C SER A 15 -13.61 7.65 4.83
N LEU A 16 -13.80 8.97 4.66
CA LEU A 16 -12.67 9.85 4.41
C LEU A 16 -11.72 9.63 5.60
N LEU A 17 -10.67 8.84 5.37
CA LEU A 17 -9.58 8.72 6.31
C LEU A 17 -9.11 10.13 6.66
N GLY A 18 -8.96 10.40 7.96
CA GLY A 18 -8.52 11.72 8.44
C GLY A 18 -7.29 12.19 7.70
N GLU A 19 -7.25 13.49 7.38
CA GLU A 19 -6.08 14.12 6.78
C GLU A 19 -4.84 13.80 7.63
N GLY A 20 -3.80 13.23 6.99
CA GLY A 20 -2.51 13.01 7.64
C GLY A 20 -2.32 11.70 8.40
N CYS A 21 -3.24 10.73 8.29
CA CYS A 21 -3.00 9.38 8.84
C CYS A 21 -1.90 8.61 8.09
N ASP A 22 -1.56 9.02 6.86
CA ASP A 22 -0.59 8.34 6.01
C ASP A 22 0.84 8.31 6.61
N LYS A 23 1.20 9.26 7.48
CA LYS A 23 2.47 9.21 8.22
C LYS A 23 2.58 8.03 9.19
N ASN A 24 1.45 7.46 9.58
CA ASN A 24 1.39 6.28 10.44
C ASN A 24 1.67 4.98 9.66
N GLY A 25 1.80 5.05 8.32
CA GLY A 25 2.09 3.88 7.48
C GLY A 25 0.89 2.95 7.30
N ILE A 26 -0.33 3.51 7.26
CA ILE A 26 -1.57 2.72 7.22
C ILE A 26 -1.86 2.05 5.87
N ILE A 27 -1.23 2.51 4.78
CA ILE A 27 -1.45 1.98 3.43
C ILE A 27 -1.17 0.47 3.35
N ILE A 28 -0.18 -0.05 4.07
CA ILE A 28 0.09 -1.49 4.06
C ILE A 28 -1.13 -2.29 4.54
N TYR A 29 -1.86 -1.80 5.53
CA TYR A 29 -3.06 -2.48 6.04
C TYR A 29 -4.23 -2.37 5.06
N GLU A 30 -4.39 -1.22 4.39
CA GLU A 30 -5.38 -1.04 3.31
C GLU A 30 -5.07 -1.93 2.09
N ASP A 31 -3.78 -2.16 1.80
CA ASP A 31 -3.31 -3.03 0.73
C ASP A 31 -3.46 -4.52 1.08
N LEU A 32 -3.40 -4.86 2.37
CA LEU A 32 -3.67 -6.20 2.91
C LEU A 32 -5.17 -6.50 3.06
N GLY A 33 -6.05 -5.52 2.90
CA GLY A 33 -7.49 -5.67 3.11
C GLY A 33 -7.88 -5.79 4.58
N CYS A 34 -7.06 -5.26 5.49
CA CYS A 34 -7.34 -5.28 6.92
C CYS A 34 -8.52 -4.37 7.28
N THR A 35 -9.22 -4.72 8.36
CA THR A 35 -10.31 -3.91 8.92
C THR A 35 -9.76 -2.92 9.95
N PRO A 36 -9.96 -1.60 9.76
CA PRO A 36 -9.56 -0.59 10.74
C PRO A 36 -10.48 -0.55 11.96
N HIS A 37 -9.91 -0.24 13.12
CA HIS A 37 -10.64 0.08 14.34
C HIS A 37 -10.25 1.47 14.83
N TYR A 38 -11.22 2.22 15.35
CA TYR A 38 -11.05 3.60 15.79
C TYR A 38 -11.39 3.72 17.27
N ASP A 39 -10.57 4.47 18.00
CA ASP A 39 -10.91 4.90 19.34
C ASP A 39 -11.85 6.11 19.29
N GLU A 40 -12.65 6.30 20.33
CA GLU A 40 -13.58 7.43 20.39
C GLU A 40 -12.85 8.77 20.22
N GLY A 41 -13.27 9.55 19.21
CA GLY A 41 -12.72 10.88 18.94
C GLY A 41 -11.42 10.91 18.15
N ASN A 42 -10.96 9.78 17.57
CA ASN A 42 -9.79 9.74 16.69
C ASN A 42 -10.19 9.56 15.21
N ASP A 43 -9.64 10.40 14.34
CA ASP A 43 -9.86 10.33 12.88
C ASP A 43 -8.97 9.29 12.19
N CYS A 44 -7.89 8.86 12.86
CA CYS A 44 -7.01 7.80 12.40
C CYS A 44 -7.29 6.48 13.13
N PRO A 45 -7.20 5.33 12.43
CA PRO A 45 -7.31 4.02 13.07
C PRO A 45 -6.28 3.84 14.19
N SER A 46 -6.74 3.32 15.34
CA SER A 46 -5.89 2.97 16.47
C SER A 46 -5.23 1.61 16.29
N LYS A 47 -5.88 0.69 15.55
CA LYS A 47 -5.38 -0.65 15.22
C LYS A 47 -6.09 -1.24 14.01
N TYR A 48 -5.56 -2.34 13.49
CA TYR A 48 -6.17 -3.13 12.44
C TYR A 48 -6.33 -4.60 12.83
N THR A 49 -7.37 -5.23 12.27
CA THR A 49 -7.50 -6.70 12.23
C THR A 49 -7.29 -7.16 10.80
N CYS A 50 -6.31 -8.02 10.60
CA CYS A 50 -5.91 -8.50 9.28
C CYS A 50 -6.10 -10.01 9.19
N GLU A 51 -6.82 -10.46 8.18
CA GLU A 51 -6.83 -11.88 7.81
C GLU A 51 -5.57 -12.22 7.01
N GLY A 52 -5.04 -13.43 7.19
CA GLY A 52 -3.85 -13.87 6.45
C GLY A 52 -2.50 -13.33 6.93
N LEU A 53 -2.45 -12.77 8.15
CA LEU A 53 -1.17 -12.57 8.86
C LEU A 53 -0.68 -13.87 9.52
N GLU A 54 -1.61 -14.77 9.86
CA GLU A 54 -1.25 -16.07 10.38
C GLU A 54 -0.79 -16.98 9.22
N PRO A 55 0.35 -17.67 9.34
CA PRO A 55 0.81 -18.58 8.31
C PRO A 55 -0.23 -19.65 7.99
N SER A 56 -0.60 -19.77 6.71
CA SER A 56 -1.40 -20.89 6.22
C SER A 56 -0.48 -21.92 5.57
N SER A 57 -0.85 -23.20 5.64
CA SER A 57 -0.21 -24.29 4.90
C SER A 57 -1.03 -24.76 3.69
N THR A 58 -2.23 -24.20 3.49
CA THR A 58 -3.20 -24.71 2.50
C THR A 58 -3.75 -23.65 1.57
N SER A 59 -3.46 -22.37 1.82
CA SER A 59 -4.03 -21.26 1.05
C SER A 59 -3.11 -20.05 1.05
N CYS A 60 -3.16 -19.26 -0.01
CA CYS A 60 -2.52 -17.95 -0.06
C CYS A 60 -3.54 -16.89 0.37
N TYR A 61 -3.10 -15.84 1.05
CA TYR A 61 -3.99 -14.72 1.41
C TYR A 61 -3.61 -13.47 0.63
N PHE A 62 -4.58 -12.82 -0.01
CA PHE A 62 -4.41 -11.54 -0.66
C PHE A 62 -5.64 -10.65 -0.43
N GLN A 63 -5.42 -9.43 0.09
CA GLN A 63 -6.49 -8.45 0.32
C GLN A 63 -7.67 -8.99 1.15
N GLY A 64 -7.37 -9.75 2.21
CA GLY A 64 -8.37 -10.35 3.07
C GLY A 64 -9.12 -11.55 2.47
N LYS A 65 -8.75 -12.03 1.28
CA LYS A 65 -9.32 -13.22 0.65
C LYS A 65 -8.31 -14.38 0.67
N ALA A 66 -8.78 -15.57 1.01
CA ALA A 66 -8.02 -16.81 0.86
C ALA A 66 -8.18 -17.38 -0.56
N TYR A 67 -7.07 -17.76 -1.18
CA TYR A 67 -6.98 -18.36 -2.51
C TYR A 67 -6.48 -19.80 -2.37
N GLN A 68 -7.10 -20.71 -3.10
CA GLN A 68 -6.70 -22.12 -3.16
C GLN A 68 -5.52 -22.32 -4.12
N ASP A 69 -4.85 -23.47 -4.02
CA ASP A 69 -3.78 -23.83 -4.95
C ASP A 69 -4.23 -23.76 -6.41
N GLY A 70 -3.47 -23.06 -7.25
CA GLY A 70 -3.77 -22.77 -8.65
C GLY A 70 -4.87 -21.73 -8.89
N GLU A 71 -5.50 -21.17 -7.84
CA GLU A 71 -6.53 -20.14 -8.02
C GLU A 71 -5.91 -18.84 -8.53
N PRO A 72 -6.41 -18.27 -9.64
CA PRO A 72 -5.93 -17.00 -10.16
C PRO A 72 -6.44 -15.83 -9.33
N VAL A 73 -5.63 -14.78 -9.23
CA VAL A 73 -6.05 -13.49 -8.68
C VAL A 73 -6.70 -12.66 -9.79
N GLU A 74 -7.79 -11.98 -9.46
CA GLU A 74 -8.55 -11.15 -10.39
C GLU A 74 -7.70 -9.98 -10.94
N ASP A 75 -7.70 -9.79 -12.27
CA ASP A 75 -6.81 -8.85 -12.96
C ASP A 75 -6.97 -7.38 -12.51
N ASP A 76 -8.17 -6.98 -12.10
CA ASP A 76 -8.46 -5.64 -11.59
C ASP A 76 -7.78 -5.35 -10.25
N LEU A 77 -7.53 -6.37 -9.44
CA LEU A 77 -6.75 -6.27 -8.20
C LEU A 77 -5.24 -6.18 -8.48
N LEU A 78 -4.78 -6.74 -9.60
CA LEU A 78 -3.37 -6.82 -9.96
C LEU A 78 -2.87 -5.60 -10.74
N SER A 79 -3.70 -5.08 -11.65
CA SER A 79 -3.31 -4.14 -12.71
C SER A 79 -2.63 -2.86 -12.21
N ARG A 80 -2.96 -2.40 -11.01
CA ARG A 80 -2.38 -1.19 -10.39
C ARG A 80 -1.01 -1.41 -9.76
N SER A 81 -0.66 -2.66 -9.44
CA SER A 81 0.61 -3.04 -8.80
C SER A 81 1.67 -3.54 -9.79
N CYS A 82 1.40 -3.45 -11.10
CA CYS A 82 2.21 -4.04 -12.16
C CYS A 82 2.47 -5.53 -12.01
N ASN A 83 1.62 -6.25 -11.29
CA ASN A 83 1.61 -7.71 -11.32
C ASN A 83 0.58 -8.15 -12.35
N VAL A 84 0.83 -9.26 -13.05
CA VAL A 84 -0.08 -9.83 -14.05
C VAL A 84 -0.05 -11.36 -13.95
N GLY A 85 -1.20 -12.00 -14.19
CA GLY A 85 -1.31 -13.46 -14.20
C GLY A 85 -0.90 -14.12 -12.89
N CYS A 86 -1.21 -13.49 -11.75
CA CYS A 86 -0.89 -14.06 -10.45
C CYS A 86 -1.79 -15.26 -10.13
N PHE A 87 -1.22 -16.30 -9.52
CA PHE A 87 -1.97 -17.41 -8.97
C PHE A 87 -1.34 -17.89 -7.66
N CYS A 88 -2.15 -18.50 -6.81
CA CYS A 88 -1.68 -19.09 -5.56
C CYS A 88 -0.96 -20.42 -5.83
N SER A 89 0.18 -20.64 -5.17
CA SER A 89 0.91 -21.90 -5.16
C SER A 89 1.17 -22.33 -3.72
N VAL A 90 0.86 -23.58 -3.38
CA VAL A 90 1.02 -24.12 -2.01
C VAL A 90 2.10 -25.19 -1.87
N GLU A 91 2.97 -25.38 -2.86
CA GLU A 91 3.93 -26.51 -2.90
C GLU A 91 4.88 -26.57 -1.69
N GLU A 92 5.82 -25.63 -1.56
CA GLU A 92 6.76 -25.59 -0.43
C GLU A 92 6.25 -24.70 0.70
N LYS A 93 5.80 -23.50 0.34
CA LYS A 93 5.16 -22.54 1.22
C LYS A 93 4.08 -21.80 0.43
N PRO A 94 2.86 -21.63 0.97
CA PRO A 94 1.83 -20.84 0.32
C PRO A 94 2.31 -19.42 -0.02
N GLY A 95 2.15 -19.05 -1.28
CA GLY A 95 2.53 -17.75 -1.80
C GLY A 95 2.02 -17.55 -3.22
N PHE A 96 2.09 -16.31 -3.70
CA PHE A 96 1.68 -16.00 -5.06
C PHE A 96 2.86 -16.10 -6.02
N VAL A 97 2.61 -16.71 -7.17
CA VAL A 97 3.49 -16.66 -8.33
C VAL A 97 2.89 -15.66 -9.30
N CYS A 98 3.61 -14.58 -9.58
CA CYS A 98 3.18 -13.48 -10.43
C CYS A 98 4.23 -13.19 -11.51
N ALA A 99 3.78 -12.79 -12.70
CA ALA A 99 4.65 -12.07 -13.62
C ALA A 99 4.61 -10.57 -13.29
N ILE A 100 5.72 -9.88 -13.51
CA ILE A 100 5.83 -8.42 -13.34
C ILE A 100 5.76 -7.79 -14.71
N LEU A 101 4.88 -6.81 -14.86
CA LEU A 101 4.77 -6.01 -16.07
C LEU A 101 5.84 -4.90 -16.03
N ASP A 102 6.81 -4.98 -16.93
CA ASP A 102 7.77 -3.91 -17.14
C ASP A 102 7.15 -2.80 -17.99
N CYS A 103 6.89 -1.65 -17.37
CA CYS A 103 6.31 -0.53 -18.09
C CYS A 103 7.31 0.05 -19.12
N PRO A 104 6.88 0.32 -20.37
CA PRO A 104 7.74 0.90 -21.41
C PRO A 104 8.46 2.18 -20.97
N GLU A 105 7.81 2.99 -20.12
CA GLU A 105 8.39 4.20 -19.54
C GLU A 105 9.64 3.97 -18.70
N TRP A 106 9.73 2.84 -17.99
CA TRP A 106 10.87 2.49 -17.15
C TRP A 106 12.01 1.90 -17.97
N LEU A 107 11.69 1.28 -19.10
CA LEU A 107 12.65 0.74 -20.06
C LEU A 107 13.25 1.82 -20.99
N GLY A 108 12.89 3.09 -20.79
CA GLY A 108 13.40 4.20 -21.58
C GLY A 108 12.87 4.26 -23.02
N VAL A 109 11.72 3.61 -23.27
CA VAL A 109 11.02 3.73 -24.56
C VAL A 109 10.66 5.21 -24.77
N ARG A 110 11.15 5.77 -25.88
CA ARG A 110 10.94 7.17 -26.22
C ARG A 110 9.51 7.39 -26.68
N ILE A 111 8.89 8.42 -26.14
CA ILE A 111 7.62 8.95 -26.65
C ILE A 111 7.86 9.78 -27.90
N GLU A 112 6.82 9.93 -28.72
CA GLU A 112 6.90 10.76 -29.92
C GLU A 112 7.19 12.23 -29.55
N PRO A 113 8.08 12.94 -30.29
CA PRO A 113 8.45 14.31 -29.93
C PRO A 113 7.24 15.24 -29.82
N GLY A 114 7.10 15.88 -28.66
CA GLY A 114 5.99 16.79 -28.36
C GLY A 114 4.76 16.12 -27.75
N CYS A 115 4.71 14.79 -27.67
CA CYS A 115 3.67 14.04 -26.99
C CYS A 115 3.96 13.86 -25.49
N TYR A 116 2.98 13.40 -24.73
CA TYR A 116 3.12 13.00 -23.33
C TYR A 116 2.35 11.71 -23.05
N ARG A 117 2.69 11.02 -21.95
CA ARG A 117 2.08 9.75 -21.58
C ARG A 117 0.67 9.93 -21.04
N ASN A 118 -0.22 9.06 -21.49
CA ASN A 118 -1.60 8.97 -21.02
C ASN A 118 -1.73 7.87 -19.99
N TYR A 119 -2.37 8.16 -18.87
CA TYR A 119 -2.57 7.25 -17.75
C TYR A 119 -4.04 7.07 -17.41
N THR A 120 -4.32 5.96 -16.73
CA THR A 120 -5.61 5.65 -16.13
C THR A 120 -5.40 5.26 -14.67
N LEU A 121 -6.45 5.23 -13.86
CA LEU A 121 -6.33 4.78 -12.46
C LEU A 121 -6.29 3.26 -12.35
N GLU A 122 -6.66 2.57 -13.42
CA GLU A 122 -6.80 1.13 -13.49
C GLU A 122 -5.49 0.44 -13.88
N ASN A 123 -4.59 1.14 -14.59
CA ASN A 123 -3.34 0.60 -15.09
C ASN A 123 -2.15 1.19 -14.34
N CYS A 124 -1.15 0.36 -14.06
CA CYS A 124 0.10 0.84 -13.47
C CYS A 124 1.04 1.51 -14.48
N CYS A 125 0.95 1.15 -15.76
CA CYS A 125 1.72 1.74 -16.84
C CYS A 125 0.87 2.74 -17.63
N SER A 126 1.53 3.57 -18.42
CA SER A 126 0.86 4.38 -19.44
C SER A 126 0.07 3.52 -20.43
N VAL A 127 -1.14 3.96 -20.78
CA VAL A 127 -2.03 3.29 -21.74
C VAL A 127 -1.85 3.81 -23.17
N GLY A 128 -0.96 4.77 -23.35
CA GLY A 128 -0.66 5.38 -24.64
C GLY A 128 -0.03 6.76 -24.51
N GLU A 129 -0.12 7.53 -25.58
CA GLU A 129 0.42 8.88 -25.68
C GLU A 129 -0.64 9.85 -26.19
N ILE A 130 -0.57 11.10 -25.76
CA ILE A 130 -1.38 12.21 -26.28
C ILE A 130 -0.44 13.20 -26.97
N CYS A 131 -0.72 13.47 -28.23
CA CYS A 131 0.11 14.28 -29.14
C CYS A 131 -0.58 15.59 -29.56
N PRO A 132 0.17 16.62 -30.00
CA PRO A 132 -0.41 17.88 -30.48
C PRO A 132 -1.37 17.69 -31.67
N PRO A 133 -2.29 18.65 -31.91
CA PRO A 133 -2.49 19.91 -31.17
C PRO A 133 -3.30 19.74 -29.88
N PHE A 134 -3.06 20.62 -28.90
CA PHE A 134 -3.64 20.55 -27.55
C PHE A 134 -4.79 21.54 -27.31
N ASP A 135 -5.41 22.04 -28.38
CA ASP A 135 -6.26 23.24 -28.36
C ASP A 135 -7.57 23.11 -27.54
N GLN A 136 -7.88 21.91 -27.01
CA GLN A 136 -9.09 21.62 -26.22
C GLN A 136 -8.84 20.67 -25.04
N ILE A 137 -7.59 20.53 -24.59
CA ILE A 137 -7.26 19.63 -23.50
C ILE A 137 -7.64 20.27 -22.16
N GLU A 138 -8.42 19.55 -21.36
CA GLU A 138 -8.75 19.97 -20.00
C GLU A 138 -7.48 20.02 -19.14
N LYS A 139 -7.45 20.94 -18.18
CA LYS A 139 -6.33 21.12 -17.27
C LYS A 139 -6.80 21.05 -15.83
N CYS A 140 -6.03 20.36 -15.00
CA CYS A 140 -6.22 20.29 -13.57
C CYS A 140 -5.12 21.09 -12.89
N VAL A 141 -5.49 21.98 -11.97
CA VAL A 141 -4.52 22.70 -11.13
C VAL A 141 -4.56 22.09 -9.74
N VAL A 142 -3.44 21.52 -9.30
CA VAL A 142 -3.30 20.82 -8.02
C VAL A 142 -2.00 21.29 -7.37
N ASP A 143 -2.08 21.75 -6.13
CA ASP A 143 -0.92 22.21 -5.35
C ASP A 143 -0.05 23.29 -6.06
N GLY A 144 -0.66 24.05 -6.96
CA GLY A 144 0.02 25.09 -7.76
C GLY A 144 0.63 24.60 -9.08
N GLU A 145 0.60 23.29 -9.34
CA GLU A 145 1.05 22.66 -10.57
C GLU A 145 -0.12 22.42 -11.54
N GLU A 146 0.13 22.56 -12.84
CA GLU A 146 -0.85 22.33 -13.90
C GLU A 146 -0.60 20.97 -14.56
N TYR A 147 -1.64 20.13 -14.60
CA TYR A 147 -1.64 18.83 -15.25
C TYR A 147 -2.64 18.85 -16.41
N ARG A 148 -2.25 18.25 -17.54
CA ARG A 148 -3.12 18.05 -18.70
C ARG A 148 -3.95 16.78 -18.54
N GLU A 149 -5.10 16.73 -19.18
CA GLU A 149 -5.94 15.53 -19.23
C GLU A 149 -5.13 14.28 -19.61
N GLY A 150 -5.26 13.22 -18.81
CA GLY A 150 -4.50 11.98 -18.96
C GLY A 150 -3.17 11.94 -18.21
N GLU A 151 -2.64 13.07 -17.74
CA GLU A 151 -1.43 13.07 -16.89
C GLU A 151 -1.74 12.54 -15.49
N MET A 152 -0.83 11.71 -14.98
CA MET A 152 -0.86 11.21 -13.60
C MET A 152 -0.18 12.22 -12.68
N PHE A 153 -0.71 12.37 -11.46
CA PHE A 153 -0.11 13.19 -10.43
C PHE A 153 -0.30 12.59 -9.03
N TYR A 154 0.54 13.03 -8.10
CA TYR A 154 0.50 12.63 -6.70
C TYR A 154 0.18 13.86 -5.85
N VAL A 155 -0.78 13.70 -4.94
CA VAL A 155 -1.21 14.79 -4.06
C VAL A 155 -0.22 14.90 -2.90
N GLU A 156 0.27 16.12 -2.62
CA GLU A 156 1.24 16.34 -1.55
C GLU A 156 0.73 15.81 -0.22
N LYS A 157 1.64 15.22 0.57
CA LYS A 157 1.34 14.68 1.90
C LYS A 157 0.15 13.71 1.93
N SER A 158 -0.02 12.94 0.86
CA SER A 158 -0.97 11.85 0.81
C SER A 158 -0.43 10.66 0.03
N CYS A 159 -1.08 9.51 0.18
CA CYS A 159 -0.85 8.32 -0.62
C CYS A 159 -1.89 8.15 -1.72
N LEU A 160 -2.38 9.27 -2.28
CA LEU A 160 -3.28 9.27 -3.42
C LEU A 160 -2.48 9.26 -4.73
N ASN A 161 -2.94 8.43 -5.67
CA ASN A 161 -2.56 8.49 -7.06
C ASN A 161 -3.76 9.01 -7.85
N CYS A 162 -3.55 10.03 -8.66
CA CYS A 162 -4.60 10.72 -9.38
C CYS A 162 -4.27 10.83 -10.87
N VAL A 163 -5.32 10.96 -11.69
CA VAL A 163 -5.19 11.27 -13.11
C VAL A 163 -6.04 12.50 -13.40
N CYS A 164 -5.45 13.49 -14.06
CA CYS A 164 -6.20 14.65 -14.51
C CYS A 164 -7.23 14.21 -15.55
N ARG A 165 -8.51 14.42 -15.27
CA ARG A 165 -9.61 14.06 -16.16
C ARG A 165 -10.62 15.19 -16.22
N LYS A 166 -11.38 15.22 -17.31
CA LYS A 166 -12.49 16.14 -17.46
C LYS A 166 -13.43 16.14 -16.27
N GLY A 167 -13.74 17.32 -15.75
CA GLY A 167 -14.67 17.51 -14.63
C GLY A 167 -14.03 17.44 -13.25
N PHE A 168 -12.70 17.37 -13.15
CA PHE A 168 -11.99 17.53 -11.88
C PHE A 168 -12.26 18.93 -11.30
N LYS A 169 -12.74 18.98 -10.05
CA LYS A 169 -13.11 20.22 -9.34
C LYS A 169 -12.29 20.43 -8.06
N GLY A 170 -11.06 19.90 -8.01
CA GLY A 170 -10.21 19.99 -6.83
C GLY A 170 -10.58 19.04 -5.70
N LYS A 171 -11.32 17.96 -5.99
CA LYS A 171 -11.65 16.92 -5.02
C LYS A 171 -10.89 15.64 -5.32
N PHE A 172 -10.17 15.14 -4.32
CA PHE A 172 -9.33 13.94 -4.46
C PHE A 172 -10.08 12.65 -4.13
N GLU A 173 -11.10 12.36 -4.93
CA GLU A 173 -11.96 11.18 -4.79
C GLU A 173 -12.14 10.47 -6.14
N GLU A 174 -12.75 9.29 -6.13
CA GLU A 174 -13.13 8.62 -7.38
C GLU A 174 -14.07 9.51 -8.21
N PRO A 175 -13.94 9.54 -9.55
CA PRO A 175 -13.07 8.70 -10.41
C PRO A 175 -11.72 9.36 -10.76
N PHE A 176 -11.27 10.36 -10.01
CA PHE A 176 -10.06 11.15 -10.30
C PHE A 176 -8.83 10.67 -9.54
N CYS A 177 -9.04 10.20 -8.32
CA CYS A 177 -7.99 9.74 -7.42
C CYS A 177 -8.34 8.40 -6.81
N THR A 178 -7.32 7.61 -6.52
CA THR A 178 -7.44 6.37 -5.75
C THR A 178 -6.26 6.23 -4.80
N ARG A 179 -6.43 5.41 -3.77
CA ARG A 179 -5.33 5.07 -2.85
C ARG A 179 -4.30 4.22 -3.58
N ARG A 180 -3.01 4.48 -3.32
CA ARG A 180 -1.93 3.65 -3.83
C ARG A 180 -2.09 2.20 -3.34
N LYS A 181 -1.77 1.26 -4.22
CA LYS A 181 -1.72 -0.18 -3.93
C LYS A 181 -0.28 -0.63 -4.11
N CYS A 182 0.28 -1.24 -3.08
CA CYS A 182 1.71 -1.55 -3.02
C CYS A 182 2.00 -2.98 -3.46
N GLY A 183 1.00 -3.87 -3.43
CA GLY A 183 1.12 -5.27 -3.85
C GLY A 183 2.09 -6.07 -2.97
N GLN A 184 2.31 -5.66 -1.70
CA GLN A 184 3.36 -6.23 -0.86
C GLN A 184 3.08 -7.70 -0.54
N GLN A 185 1.82 -8.06 -0.32
CA GLN A 185 1.41 -9.43 -0.02
C GLN A 185 1.57 -10.40 -1.21
N LEU A 186 1.59 -9.89 -2.45
CA LEU A 186 1.84 -10.72 -3.63
C LEU A 186 3.30 -11.20 -3.71
N ARG A 187 4.24 -10.44 -3.13
CA ARG A 187 5.70 -10.70 -3.25
C ARG A 187 6.35 -11.12 -1.95
N TYR A 188 5.83 -10.64 -0.82
CA TYR A 188 6.46 -10.75 0.50
C TYR A 188 5.49 -11.30 1.55
N ALA A 189 4.52 -12.14 1.14
CA ALA A 189 3.62 -12.83 2.06
C ALA A 189 4.41 -13.50 3.20
N ASP A 190 5.54 -14.14 2.89
CA ASP A 190 6.35 -14.83 3.89
C ASP A 190 6.92 -13.90 4.97
N LYS A 191 7.31 -12.67 4.60
CA LYS A 191 7.83 -11.65 5.51
C LYS A 191 6.71 -11.09 6.37
N ILE A 192 5.56 -10.83 5.76
CA ILE A 192 4.38 -10.28 6.44
C ILE A 192 3.84 -11.27 7.48
N GLU A 193 3.71 -12.55 7.11
CA GLU A 193 3.28 -13.62 8.02
C GLU A 193 4.25 -13.85 9.19
N ARG A 194 5.54 -13.59 8.96
CA ARG A 194 6.58 -13.63 10.01
C ARG A 194 6.66 -12.35 10.82
N HIS A 195 5.70 -11.44 10.65
CA HIS A 195 5.68 -10.14 11.30
C HIS A 195 7.00 -9.38 11.13
N CYS A 196 7.62 -9.49 9.95
CA CYS A 196 8.74 -8.62 9.59
C CYS A 196 8.22 -7.19 9.44
N ALA A 197 9.01 -6.21 9.85
CA ALA A 197 8.57 -4.82 9.81
C ALA A 197 8.82 -4.23 8.41
N PRO A 198 7.82 -3.64 7.74
CA PRO A 198 8.07 -2.87 6.52
C PRO A 198 9.02 -1.70 6.79
N PHE A 199 10.01 -1.54 5.91
CA PHE A 199 10.90 -0.38 5.89
C PHE A 199 10.44 0.64 4.87
N TYR A 200 10.45 1.90 5.27
CA TYR A 200 10.11 3.03 4.42
C TYR A 200 11.30 3.99 4.36
N GLY A 201 11.72 4.36 3.16
CA GLY A 201 12.90 5.20 2.91
C GLY A 201 12.77 6.68 3.30
N VAL A 202 11.90 7.01 4.26
CA VAL A 202 11.66 8.37 4.77
C VAL A 202 12.53 8.67 5.98
N ASP A 203 12.78 9.96 6.24
CA ASP A 203 13.72 10.42 7.28
C ASP A 203 13.02 10.85 8.59
N SER A 204 11.72 11.16 8.55
CA SER A 204 10.97 11.68 9.69
C SER A 204 9.67 10.92 9.94
N ASP A 205 9.32 10.75 11.22
CA ASP A 205 8.03 10.18 11.64
C ASP A 205 6.81 11.01 11.17
N ASN A 206 7.03 12.26 10.75
CA ASN A 206 5.98 13.14 10.22
C ASN A 206 5.86 13.08 8.69
N ASP A 207 6.80 12.42 8.00
CA ASP A 207 6.72 12.25 6.57
C ASP A 207 5.65 11.24 6.20
N VAL A 208 5.11 11.36 4.99
CA VAL A 208 4.08 10.45 4.49
C VAL A 208 4.68 9.11 4.11
N VAL A 209 4.02 8.05 4.58
CA VAL A 209 4.50 6.68 4.48
C VAL A 209 3.51 5.86 3.64
N CYS A 210 3.80 5.73 2.34
CA CYS A 210 2.90 5.05 1.41
C CYS A 210 3.23 3.58 1.22
N CYS A 211 4.24 3.26 0.41
CA CYS A 211 4.62 1.89 0.15
C CYS A 211 5.98 1.60 0.77
N PRO A 212 6.15 0.42 1.40
CA PRO A 212 7.47 -0.05 1.82
C PRO A 212 8.42 -0.11 0.62
N GLU A 213 9.70 0.11 0.88
CA GLU A 213 10.73 -0.09 -0.12
C GLU A 213 10.76 -1.56 -0.57
N VAL A 214 10.90 -1.77 -1.87
CA VAL A 214 10.90 -3.10 -2.48
C VAL A 214 12.08 -3.90 -1.92
N ASP A 215 11.84 -5.17 -1.57
CA ASP A 215 12.80 -6.09 -0.96
C ASP A 215 13.35 -5.71 0.43
N LEU A 216 12.85 -4.64 1.05
CA LEU A 216 13.33 -4.17 2.36
C LEU A 216 12.28 -4.38 3.46
N PHE A 217 12.31 -5.58 4.05
CA PHE A 217 11.63 -5.87 5.33
C PHE A 217 12.68 -6.12 6.41
N ILE A 218 12.48 -5.53 7.59
CA ILE A 218 13.36 -5.73 8.74
C ILE A 218 12.96 -7.04 9.41
N LEU A 219 13.94 -7.94 9.60
CA LEU A 219 13.74 -9.21 10.30
C LEU A 219 14.11 -9.06 11.78
N ALA A 220 13.31 -9.69 12.63
CA ALA A 220 13.63 -9.85 14.04
C ALA A 220 14.81 -10.81 14.23
N ASP A 221 15.72 -10.48 15.16
CA ASP A 221 16.78 -11.38 15.62
C ASP A 221 16.73 -11.68 17.13
N GLY A 222 15.76 -11.10 17.84
CA GLY A 222 15.54 -11.31 19.26
C GLY A 222 16.31 -10.35 20.18
N THR A 223 17.08 -9.42 19.62
CA THR A 223 17.84 -8.41 20.39
C THR A 223 17.07 -7.11 20.62
N GLU A 224 15.88 -6.97 20.05
CA GLU A 224 15.12 -5.72 19.99
C GLU A 224 14.37 -5.36 21.29
N GLY A 225 14.43 -6.22 22.32
CA GLY A 225 13.95 -5.90 23.66
C GLY A 225 12.43 -5.87 23.84
N GLY A 226 11.69 -6.49 22.92
CA GLY A 226 10.23 -6.64 23.03
C GLY A 226 9.80 -7.66 24.07
N GLU A 227 8.51 -7.65 24.41
CA GLU A 227 7.92 -8.61 25.35
C GLU A 227 7.60 -9.92 24.60
N SER A 228 7.84 -11.07 25.25
CA SER A 228 7.57 -12.39 24.66
C SER A 228 6.09 -12.78 24.69
N GLU A 229 5.29 -12.09 25.50
CA GLU A 229 3.86 -12.36 25.62
C GLU A 229 3.07 -11.43 24.69
N ALA A 230 2.15 -12.02 23.94
CA ALA A 230 1.28 -11.28 23.04
C ALA A 230 0.23 -10.50 23.85
N GLU A 231 0.37 -9.18 23.91
CA GLU A 231 -0.69 -8.32 24.42
C GLU A 231 -1.67 -7.94 23.31
N ALA A 232 -2.96 -7.88 23.65
CA ALA A 232 -3.95 -7.27 22.78
C ALA A 232 -3.54 -5.81 22.51
N ASP A 233 -3.71 -5.34 21.27
CA ASP A 233 -3.42 -3.97 20.85
C ASP A 233 -1.91 -3.61 20.86
N SER A 234 -1.06 -4.59 20.55
CA SER A 234 0.39 -4.41 20.37
C SER A 234 0.83 -4.73 18.94
N CYS A 235 1.94 -4.12 18.51
CA CYS A 235 2.59 -4.49 17.26
C CYS A 235 3.46 -5.73 17.46
N LYS A 236 3.48 -6.59 16.46
CA LYS A 236 4.32 -7.77 16.36
C LYS A 236 5.58 -7.49 15.55
N PHE A 237 6.67 -8.10 15.99
CA PHE A 237 7.93 -8.13 15.28
C PHE A 237 8.61 -9.49 15.48
N GLY A 238 8.47 -10.37 14.49
CA GLY A 238 8.67 -11.80 14.72
C GLY A 238 7.75 -12.29 15.86
N GLU A 239 8.34 -12.93 16.86
CA GLU A 239 7.62 -13.45 18.02
C GLU A 239 7.40 -12.40 19.13
N MET A 240 8.07 -11.25 19.06
CA MET A 240 7.98 -10.22 20.11
C MET A 240 6.76 -9.32 19.93
N SER A 241 6.27 -8.78 21.05
CA SER A 241 5.24 -7.75 21.13
C SER A 241 5.81 -6.41 21.60
N PHE A 242 5.33 -5.33 20.98
CA PHE A 242 5.66 -3.95 21.33
C PHE A 242 4.37 -3.16 21.54
N LYS A 243 4.22 -2.53 22.69
CA LYS A 243 3.12 -1.60 23.00
C LYS A 243 3.21 -0.38 22.08
N VAL A 244 2.05 0.20 21.77
CA VAL A 244 1.97 1.45 21.02
C VAL A 244 2.88 2.51 21.66
N GLY A 245 3.74 3.12 20.84
CA GLY A 245 4.72 4.11 21.24
C GLY A 245 6.12 3.56 21.55
N GLN A 246 6.28 2.25 21.79
CA GLN A 246 7.61 1.65 21.95
C GLN A 246 8.37 1.65 20.62
N GLU A 247 9.69 1.85 20.73
CA GLU A 247 10.59 1.91 19.59
C GLU A 247 11.92 1.23 19.91
N PHE A 248 12.61 0.78 18.87
CA PHE A 248 13.98 0.28 18.93
C PHE A 248 14.74 0.75 17.69
N GLU A 249 16.07 0.71 17.77
CA GLU A 249 16.95 1.01 16.66
C GLU A 249 17.73 -0.24 16.29
N LYS A 250 17.93 -0.46 15.00
CA LYS A 250 18.70 -1.57 14.47
C LYS A 250 19.55 -1.09 13.29
N PHE A 251 20.64 -1.79 13.00
CA PHE A 251 21.36 -1.59 11.76
C PHE A 251 20.88 -2.60 10.73
N MET A 252 20.46 -2.11 9.56
CA MET A 252 20.28 -2.98 8.40
C MET A 252 21.66 -3.37 7.85
N PHE A 253 21.83 -4.65 7.52
CA PHE A 253 22.98 -5.14 6.77
C PHE A 253 22.47 -5.63 5.42
N ALA A 254 22.82 -4.92 4.34
CA ALA A 254 22.76 -5.49 3.00
C ALA A 254 23.99 -6.39 2.79
N ASP A 255 23.78 -7.59 2.29
CA ASP A 255 24.81 -8.62 2.15
C ASP A 255 25.70 -8.45 0.89
N ASN A 256 26.80 -9.21 0.91
CA ASN A 256 27.84 -9.56 -0.08
C ASN A 256 28.45 -8.53 -1.05
N TYR A 257 27.89 -7.34 -1.28
CA TYR A 257 28.43 -6.35 -2.23
C TYR A 257 28.89 -5.03 -1.60
N GLY A 258 28.93 -4.95 -0.27
CA GLY A 258 29.65 -3.91 0.45
C GLY A 258 28.76 -2.75 0.90
N LYS A 259 28.53 -2.74 2.22
CA LYS A 259 28.21 -1.61 3.10
C LYS A 259 27.05 -0.70 2.67
N THR A 260 25.90 -0.97 3.27
CA THR A 260 25.10 0.11 3.86
C THR A 260 24.84 -0.23 5.32
N HIS A 261 25.48 0.51 6.23
CA HIS A 261 25.06 0.58 7.63
C HIS A 261 23.97 1.64 7.69
N GLU A 262 22.76 1.29 7.26
CA GLU A 262 21.64 2.19 7.49
C GLU A 262 21.09 1.89 8.87
N LYS A 263 21.19 2.88 9.75
CA LYS A 263 20.50 2.84 11.02
C LYS A 263 19.02 2.99 10.71
N VAL A 264 18.22 2.07 11.20
CA VAL A 264 16.77 2.10 11.07
C VAL A 264 16.14 2.26 12.44
N LYS A 265 15.10 3.08 12.47
CA LYS A 265 14.28 3.31 13.65
C LYS A 265 12.94 2.63 13.42
N CYS A 266 12.60 1.70 14.30
CA CYS A 266 11.35 0.95 14.25
C CYS A 266 10.47 1.34 15.43
N LYS A 267 9.18 1.61 15.18
CA LYS A 267 8.22 2.04 16.19
C LYS A 267 6.87 1.36 16.02
N CYS A 268 6.25 0.98 17.13
CA CYS A 268 4.85 0.56 17.13
C CYS A 268 3.96 1.81 17.09
N VAL A 269 3.42 2.13 15.91
CA VAL A 269 2.54 3.29 15.72
C VAL A 269 1.08 2.85 15.67
N THR A 270 0.76 1.92 14.77
CA THR A 270 -0.58 1.37 14.60
C THR A 270 -0.45 -0.14 14.42
N PRO A 271 -0.89 -0.97 15.38
CA PRO A 271 -0.86 -2.43 15.28
C PRO A 271 -1.60 -2.96 14.04
N PRO A 272 -1.25 -4.17 13.53
CA PRO A 272 -0.41 -5.19 14.18
C PRO A 272 1.07 -5.24 13.77
N LEU A 273 1.55 -4.51 12.77
CA LEU A 273 2.96 -4.55 12.34
C LEU A 273 3.75 -3.36 12.89
N MET A 274 5.05 -3.57 13.11
CA MET A 274 6.00 -2.48 13.37
C MET A 274 6.21 -1.62 12.11
N LYS A 275 6.38 -0.31 12.27
CA LYS A 275 6.76 0.62 11.19
C LYS A 275 8.24 0.97 11.34
N CYS A 276 9.06 0.77 10.29
CA CYS A 276 10.46 1.17 10.31
C CYS A 276 10.78 2.25 9.27
N ILE A 277 11.59 3.23 9.64
CA ILE A 277 12.07 4.32 8.80
C ILE A 277 13.58 4.50 8.96
N LYS A 278 14.20 5.41 8.18
CA LYS A 278 15.61 5.78 8.39
C LYS A 278 15.79 6.44 9.75
N GLY A 279 16.89 6.14 10.44
CA GLY A 279 17.14 6.54 11.84
C GLY A 279 18.46 7.25 12.11
#